data_AF-A0A0G9MWK0-F1
#
_entry.id   AF-A0A0G9MWK0-F1
#
_cell.length_a   1.000
_cell.length_b   1.000
_cell.length_c   1.000
_cell.angle_alpha   90.00
_cell.angle_beta   90.00
_cell.angle_gamma   90.00
#
_symmetry.space_group_name_H-M   'P 1'
#
loop_
_entity.id
_entity.type
_entity.pdbx_description
1 polymer ?
#
loop_
_entity_poly.entity_id
_entity_poly.type
_entity_poly.pdbx_seq_one_letter_code
_entity_poly.pdbx_strand_id
1 'polypeptide(L)'
;MHLCALLAGEGAAATDHAGRAGVPAFVPYDLLDPLARLEGKSGAGAFLSSLPDLRLVSAPPGTLADVDRPEDLQAVAEALARRIA
;
A
#
# COMPACT_ATOMS: atom_id res chain seq x y z
N MET A 1 -7.27 -13.56 1.25
CA MET A 1 -7.01 -12.81 0.00
C MET A 1 -6.84 -11.33 0.34
N HIS A 2 -5.63 -10.78 0.25
CA HIS A 2 -5.30 -9.41 0.69
C HIS A 2 -6.08 -8.33 -0.08
N LEU A 3 -6.19 -8.45 -1.41
CA LEU A 3 -6.99 -7.52 -2.23
C LEU A 3 -8.48 -7.49 -1.85
N CYS A 4 -9.08 -8.65 -1.58
CA CYS A 4 -10.47 -8.71 -1.11
C CYS A 4 -10.64 -8.03 0.25
N ALA A 5 -9.64 -8.07 1.12
CA ALA A 5 -9.69 -7.41 2.43
C ALA A 5 -9.57 -5.88 2.32
N LEU A 6 -8.87 -5.36 1.31
CA LEU A 6 -8.86 -3.92 0.98
C LEU A 6 -10.22 -3.44 0.49
N LEU A 7 -10.97 -4.28 -0.23
CA LEU A 7 -12.32 -3.98 -0.71
C LEU A 7 -13.42 -4.20 0.36
N ALA A 8 -13.06 -4.76 1.52
CA ALA A 8 -14.03 -5.08 2.57
C ALA A 8 -14.35 -3.83 3.40
N GLY A 9 -15.28 -3.01 2.92
CA GLY A 9 -15.77 -1.81 3.60
C GLY A 9 -16.21 -0.71 2.64
N GLU A 10 -16.74 0.38 3.19
CA GLU A 10 -17.19 1.53 2.40
C GLU A 10 -16.13 2.65 2.34
N GLY A 11 -15.21 2.68 3.31
CA GLY A 11 -14.15 3.68 3.41
C GLY A 11 -12.85 3.29 2.71
N ALA A 12 -11.89 4.22 2.69
CA ALA A 12 -10.56 3.96 2.14
C ALA A 12 -9.82 2.88 2.94
N ALA A 13 -9.06 2.06 2.22
CA ALA A 13 -8.18 1.07 2.83
C ALA A 13 -6.81 1.11 2.17
N ALA A 14 -5.76 0.89 2.94
CA ALA A 14 -4.41 0.78 2.42
C ALA A 14 -3.72 -0.43 3.01
N THR A 15 -2.68 -0.88 2.33
CA THR A 15 -1.85 -1.93 2.89
C THR A 15 -1.03 -1.37 4.03
N ASP A 16 -0.92 -2.11 5.13
CA ASP A 16 -0.04 -1.71 6.24
C ASP A 16 1.42 -1.83 5.82
N HIS A 17 2.08 -0.69 5.66
CA HIS A 17 3.52 -0.58 5.45
C HIS A 17 4.15 0.06 6.68
N ALA A 18 4.47 -0.78 7.68
CA ALA A 18 5.09 -0.36 8.94
C ALA A 18 4.33 0.79 9.66
N GLY A 19 3.00 0.68 9.73
CA GLY A 19 2.12 1.66 10.34
C GLY A 19 1.74 2.84 9.43
N ARG A 20 2.10 2.79 8.15
CA ARG A 20 1.75 3.80 7.14
C ARG A 20 0.88 3.20 6.04
N ALA A 21 0.12 4.07 5.38
CA ALA A 21 -0.62 3.71 4.18
C ALA A 21 0.35 3.34 3.04
N GLY A 22 0.39 2.06 2.68
CA GLY A 22 1.15 1.52 1.56
C GLY A 22 0.26 1.02 0.43
N VAL A 23 0.91 0.62 -0.68
CA VAL A 23 0.23 0.04 -1.84
C VAL A 23 0.05 -1.48 -1.69
N PRO A 24 -0.96 -2.08 -2.34
CA PRO A 24 -2.10 -1.41 -2.98
C PRO A 24 -3.01 -0.74 -1.94
N ALA A 25 -3.76 0.28 -2.40
CA ALA A 25 -4.78 0.96 -1.63
C ALA A 25 -6.11 0.99 -2.41
N PHE A 26 -7.22 0.86 -1.68
CA PHE A 26 -8.57 1.11 -2.16
C PHE A 26 -8.98 2.54 -1.79
N VAL A 27 -9.41 3.30 -2.80
CA VAL A 27 -9.89 4.67 -2.63
C VAL A 27 -11.33 4.76 -3.17
N PRO A 28 -12.32 5.13 -2.33
CA PRO A 28 -13.68 5.38 -2.80
C PRO A 28 -13.73 6.61 -3.72
N TYR A 29 -14.80 6.68 -4.51
CA TYR A 29 -14.96 7.66 -5.59
C TYR A 29 -14.91 9.12 -5.11
N ASP A 30 -15.48 9.40 -3.94
CA ASP A 30 -15.51 10.71 -3.29
C ASP A 30 -14.11 11.25 -2.95
N LEU A 31 -13.11 10.38 -2.82
CA LEU A 31 -11.72 10.79 -2.59
C LEU A 31 -10.94 11.05 -3.88
N LEU A 32 -11.49 10.78 -5.07
CA LEU A 32 -10.76 10.99 -6.33
C LEU A 32 -10.44 12.47 -6.57
N ASP A 33 -11.38 13.38 -6.29
CA ASP A 33 -11.18 14.82 -6.46
C ASP A 33 -10.04 15.40 -5.61
N PRO A 34 -9.97 15.16 -4.28
CA PRO A 34 -8.84 15.62 -3.49
C PRO A 34 -7.53 14.92 -3.86
N LEU A 35 -7.56 13.64 -4.23
CA LEU A 35 -6.37 12.90 -4.68
C LEU A 35 -5.80 13.46 -5.98
N ALA A 36 -6.66 13.84 -6.93
CA ALA A 36 -6.25 14.41 -8.22
C ALA A 36 -5.57 15.78 -8.10
N ARG A 37 -5.76 16.46 -6.97
CA ARG A 37 -5.12 17.76 -6.66
C ARG A 37 -3.80 17.62 -5.91
N LEU A 38 -3.38 16.40 -5.56
CA LEU A 38 -2.10 16.18 -4.91
C LEU A 38 -0.96 16.49 -5.87
N GLU A 39 0.03 17.20 -5.36
CA GLU A 39 1.25 17.54 -6.09
C GLU A 39 2.48 16.98 -5.37
N GLY A 40 3.59 16.88 -6.12
CA GLY A 40 4.86 16.42 -5.58
C GLY A 40 5.08 14.91 -5.68
N LYS A 41 6.12 14.42 -5.00
CA LYS A 41 6.65 13.04 -5.16
C LYS A 41 6.18 12.06 -4.08
N SER A 42 5.53 12.53 -3.03
CA SER A 42 5.13 11.70 -1.87
C SER A 42 3.87 10.87 -2.11
N GLY A 43 3.18 11.09 -3.24
CA GLY A 43 1.94 10.38 -3.58
C GLY A 43 0.83 10.58 -2.55
N ALA A 44 -0.11 9.62 -2.51
CA ALA A 44 -1.29 9.68 -1.66
C ALA A 44 -1.06 9.26 -0.20
N GLY A 45 0.12 8.74 0.17
CA GLY A 45 0.33 8.10 1.47
C GLY A 45 0.04 9.01 2.67
N ALA A 46 0.49 10.26 2.62
CA ALA A 46 0.23 11.25 3.67
C ALA A 46 -1.25 11.64 3.74
N PHE A 47 -1.90 11.81 2.59
CA PHE A 47 -3.34 12.10 2.51
C PHE A 47 -4.16 10.96 3.11
N LEU A 48 -3.90 9.71 2.69
CA LEU A 48 -4.62 8.55 3.21
C LEU A 48 -4.42 8.40 4.73
N SER A 49 -3.19 8.59 5.21
CA SER A 49 -2.88 8.50 6.65
C SER A 49 -3.55 9.59 7.49
N SER A 50 -4.07 10.65 6.85
CA SER A 50 -4.83 11.71 7.54
C SER A 50 -6.32 11.41 7.69
N LEU A 51 -6.84 10.38 7.01
CA LEU A 51 -8.25 10.02 7.06
C LEU A 51 -8.54 9.30 8.40
N PRO A 52 -9.55 9.74 9.17
CA PRO A 52 -9.87 9.15 10.48
C PRO A 52 -10.33 7.69 10.38
N ASP A 53 -10.96 7.33 9.26
CA ASP A 53 -11.53 6.01 9.02
C ASP A 53 -10.68 5.15 8.06
N LEU A 54 -9.39 5.47 7.89
CA LEU A 54 -8.48 4.65 7.09
C LEU A 54 -8.34 3.25 7.72
N ARG A 55 -8.64 2.23 6.94
CA ARG A 55 -8.34 0.84 7.30
C ARG A 55 -6.97 0.43 6.81
N LEU A 56 -6.11 -0.03 7.72
CA LEU A 56 -4.84 -0.68 7.37
C LEU A 56 -5.03 -2.19 7.32
N VAL A 57 -4.61 -2.80 6.20
CA VAL A 57 -4.74 -4.24 5.96
C VAL A 57 -3.35 -4.84 5.88
N SER A 58 -3.05 -5.81 6.74
CA SER A 58 -1.77 -6.52 6.69
C SER A 58 -1.65 -7.34 5.41
N ALA A 59 -0.45 -7.35 4.83
CA ALA A 59 -0.07 -8.23 3.73
C ALA A 59 0.98 -9.26 4.20
N PRO A 60 1.11 -10.41 3.52
CA PRO A 60 2.17 -11.35 3.82
C PRO A 60 3.55 -10.70 3.72
N PRO A 61 4.52 -11.04 4.59
CA PRO A 61 5.87 -10.49 4.55
C PRO A 61 6.51 -10.62 3.15
N GLY A 62 7.25 -9.59 2.74
CA GLY A 62 7.97 -9.56 1.48
C GLY A 62 7.10 -9.39 0.21
N THR A 63 5.80 -9.12 0.35
CA THR A 63 4.92 -8.87 -0.82
C THR A 63 4.95 -7.43 -1.33
N LEU A 64 5.52 -6.51 -0.55
CA LEU A 64 5.49 -5.05 -0.78
C LEU A 64 6.88 -4.43 -0.69
N ALA A 65 7.92 -5.20 -0.99
CA ALA A 65 9.27 -4.69 -0.96
C ALA A 65 9.43 -3.68 -2.10
N ASP A 66 9.76 -2.43 -1.74
CA ASP A 66 10.14 -1.41 -2.71
C ASP A 66 11.52 -1.75 -3.28
N VAL A 67 11.70 -1.46 -4.58
CA VAL A 67 12.96 -1.66 -5.30
C VAL A 67 13.41 -0.31 -5.82
N ASP A 68 14.12 0.43 -4.97
CA ASP A 68 14.59 1.78 -5.28
C ASP A 68 16.04 1.78 -5.75
N ARG A 69 16.79 0.73 -5.40
CA ARG A 69 18.22 0.60 -5.65
C ARG A 69 18.59 -0.78 -6.18
N PRO A 70 19.75 -0.92 -6.86
CA PRO A 70 20.21 -2.23 -7.34
C PRO A 70 20.31 -3.29 -6.25
N GLU A 71 20.72 -2.91 -5.04
CA GLU A 71 20.81 -3.84 -3.90
C GLU A 71 19.45 -4.43 -3.47
N ASP A 72 18.35 -3.72 -3.70
CA ASP A 72 17.00 -4.17 -3.33
C ASP A 72 16.55 -5.36 -4.17
N LEU A 73 17.07 -5.49 -5.40
CA LEU A 73 16.78 -6.63 -6.29
C LEU A 73 17.20 -7.96 -5.66
N GLN A 74 18.35 -7.99 -5.00
CA GLN A 74 18.85 -9.20 -4.34
C GLN A 74 17.94 -9.60 -3.18
N ALA A 75 17.52 -8.62 -2.36
CA ALA A 75 16.62 -8.85 -1.24
C ALA A 75 15.25 -9.40 -1.72
N VAL A 76 14.72 -8.85 -2.81
CA VAL A 76 13.47 -9.33 -3.42
C VAL A 76 13.62 -10.71 -4.04
N ALA A 77 14.74 -10.99 -4.72
CA ALA A 77 15.01 -12.31 -5.31
C ALA A 77 15.05 -13.41 -4.24
N GLU A 78 15.69 -13.16 -3.10
CA GLU A 78 15.73 -14.08 -1.97
C GLU A 78 14.35 -14.29 -1.34
N ALA A 79 13.56 -13.22 -1.21
CA ALA A 79 12.18 -13.32 -0.72
C ALA A 79 11.28 -14.13 -1.65
N LEU A 80 11.48 -13.99 -2.98
CA LEU A 80 10.74 -14.76 -3.97
C LEU A 80 11.12 -16.25 -3.96
N ALA A 81 12.41 -16.56 -3.86
CA ALA A 81 12.89 -17.94 -3.79
C ALA A 81 12.28 -18.71 -2.60
N ARG A 82 12.14 -18.05 -1.43
CA ARG A 82 11.50 -18.63 -0.23
C ARG A 82 9.99 -18.88 -0.38
N ARG A 83 9.32 -18.28 -1.36
CA ARG A 83 7.86 -18.47 -1.60
C ARG A 83 7.55 -19.61 -2.56
N ILE A 84 8.52 -20.00 -3.37
CA ILE A 84 8.37 -21.03 -4.41
C ILE A 84 8.93 -22.39 -3.94
N ALA A 85 9.81 -22.38 -2.93
CA ALA A 85 10.26 -23.57 -2.21
C ALA A 85 9.18 -24.11 -1.27
#